data_AF-A0A101V677-F1
#
_entry.id   AF-A0A101V677-F1
#
_cell.length_a   1.000
_cell.length_b   1.000
_cell.length_c   1.000
_cell.angle_alpha   90.00
_cell.angle_beta   90.00
_cell.angle_gamma   90.00
#
_symmetry.space_group_name_H-M   'P 1'
#
loop_
_entity.id
_entity.type
_entity.pdbx_description
1 polymer ?
#
loop_
_entity_poly.entity_id
_entity_poly.type
_entity_poly.pdbx_seq_one_letter_code
_entity_poly.pdbx_strand_id
1 'polypeptide(L)'
;MENSYRDDIKRHFKVIDMMLTAHSVLRDKNNIYSKISDVLLFIFAVILNSVVLIDVFNLLQIDDKIVSILIGGSSVFLLILSLVSLLMGWKEKALKHNHATILLSDLKLRCRELRIEPDPSLEYIKREIDLYNNCLNSLPIKIPEREFLKLKAYHQRKIMLSKKISQYPGSSIFLIRIVLWFEGNLELLKCFKERGGGD
;
A
#
# COMPACT_ATOMS: atom_id res chain seq x y z
N MET A 1 -25.98 3.93 -28.48
CA MET A 1 -26.06 4.03 -27.00
C MET A 1 -25.35 2.88 -26.31
N GLU A 2 -25.55 1.62 -26.73
CA GLU A 2 -24.90 0.44 -26.12
C GLU A 2 -23.36 0.51 -26.07
N ASN A 3 -22.71 0.98 -27.14
CA ASN A 3 -21.25 1.17 -27.16
C ASN A 3 -20.73 2.16 -26.10
N SER A 4 -21.52 3.19 -25.75
CA SER A 4 -21.14 4.18 -24.72
C SER A 4 -21.05 3.52 -23.34
N TYR A 5 -22.03 2.69 -23.00
CA TYR A 5 -22.08 2.01 -21.70
C TYR A 5 -20.97 0.97 -21.54
N ARG A 6 -20.65 0.22 -22.61
CA ARG A 6 -19.52 -0.73 -22.57
C ARG A 6 -18.18 -0.02 -22.35
N ASP A 7 -18.02 1.18 -22.88
CA ASP A 7 -16.80 1.98 -22.67
C ASP A 7 -16.74 2.59 -21.25
N ASP A 8 -17.88 2.99 -20.68
CA ASP A 8 -17.97 3.42 -19.29
C ASP A 8 -17.61 2.27 -18.32
N ILE A 9 -18.10 1.06 -18.55
CA ILE A 9 -17.74 -0.13 -17.76
C ILE A 9 -16.23 -0.42 -17.86
N LYS A 10 -15.64 -0.32 -19.05
CA LYS A 10 -14.18 -0.48 -19.21
C LYS A 10 -13.41 0.59 -18.44
N ARG A 11 -13.89 1.82 -18.43
CA ARG A 11 -13.29 2.93 -17.67
C ARG A 11 -13.37 2.65 -16.17
N HIS A 12 -14.54 2.28 -15.66
CA HIS A 12 -14.75 1.93 -14.25
C HIS A 12 -13.85 0.77 -13.84
N PHE A 13 -13.78 -0.28 -14.65
CA PHE A 13 -12.89 -1.42 -14.40
C PHE A 13 -11.42 -1.00 -14.23
N LYS A 14 -10.91 -0.11 -15.10
CA LYS A 14 -9.53 0.41 -14.99
C LYS A 14 -9.33 1.22 -13.71
N VAL A 15 -10.30 2.04 -13.33
CA VAL A 15 -10.24 2.85 -12.11
C VAL A 15 -10.24 1.95 -10.87
N ILE A 16 -11.14 0.96 -10.81
CA ILE A 16 -11.23 -0.01 -9.72
C ILE A 16 -9.92 -0.79 -9.59
N ASP A 17 -9.35 -1.27 -10.69
CA ASP A 17 -8.11 -2.05 -10.66
C ASP A 17 -6.92 -1.23 -10.11
N MET A 18 -6.85 0.06 -10.50
CA MET A 18 -5.88 1.00 -9.96
C MET A 18 -6.12 1.26 -8.46
N MET A 19 -7.35 1.54 -8.04
CA MET A 19 -7.71 1.79 -6.64
C MET A 19 -7.47 0.57 -5.75
N LEU A 20 -7.79 -0.63 -6.24
CA LEU A 20 -7.54 -1.89 -5.55
C LEU A 20 -6.04 -2.10 -5.31
N THR A 21 -5.21 -1.81 -6.32
CA THR A 21 -3.75 -1.84 -6.15
C THR A 21 -3.29 -0.79 -5.12
N ALA A 22 -3.83 0.43 -5.18
CA ALA A 22 -3.47 1.50 -4.27
C ALA A 22 -3.82 1.16 -2.79
N HIS A 23 -5.03 0.68 -2.54
CA HIS A 23 -5.47 0.28 -1.20
C HIS A 23 -4.70 -0.93 -0.67
N SER A 24 -4.38 -1.90 -1.52
CA SER A 24 -3.55 -3.05 -1.12
C SER A 24 -2.17 -2.60 -0.66
N VAL A 25 -1.52 -1.70 -1.42
CA VAL A 25 -0.19 -1.17 -1.07
C VAL A 25 -0.22 -0.38 0.24
N LEU A 26 -1.23 0.49 0.42
CA LEU A 26 -1.38 1.27 1.64
C LEU A 26 -1.67 0.39 2.86
N ARG A 27 -2.49 -0.65 2.71
CA ARG A 27 -2.73 -1.66 3.74
C ARG A 27 -1.42 -2.32 4.17
N ASP A 28 -0.66 -2.85 3.20
CA ASP A 28 0.55 -3.62 3.48
C ASP A 28 1.62 -2.73 4.15
N LYS A 29 1.76 -1.48 3.70
CA LYS A 29 2.67 -0.49 4.28
C LYS A 29 2.31 -0.15 5.74
N ASN A 30 1.03 0.11 6.03
CA ASN A 30 0.58 0.38 7.39
C ASN A 30 0.72 -0.87 8.29
N ASN A 31 0.51 -2.07 7.75
CA ASN A 31 0.72 -3.32 8.48
C ASN A 31 2.19 -3.51 8.86
N ILE A 32 3.12 -3.17 7.96
CA ILE A 32 4.55 -3.22 8.25
C ILE A 32 4.91 -2.24 9.37
N TYR A 33 4.44 -0.99 9.32
CA TYR A 33 4.73 -0.02 10.38
C TYR A 33 4.21 -0.46 11.73
N SER A 34 2.99 -1.01 11.76
CA SER A 34 2.44 -1.59 12.99
C SER A 34 3.32 -2.70 13.53
N LYS A 35 3.71 -3.67 12.69
CA LYS A 35 4.51 -4.82 13.12
C LYS A 35 5.89 -4.39 13.61
N ILE A 36 6.54 -3.46 12.92
CA ILE A 36 7.85 -2.94 13.33
C ILE A 36 7.76 -2.28 14.70
N SER A 37 6.73 -1.46 14.93
CA SER A 37 6.54 -0.79 16.22
C SER A 37 6.29 -1.79 17.35
N ASP A 38 5.45 -2.81 17.11
CA ASP A 38 5.19 -3.86 18.10
C ASP A 38 6.46 -4.66 18.42
N VAL A 39 7.24 -5.02 17.41
CA VAL A 39 8.51 -5.75 17.56
C VAL A 39 9.53 -4.92 18.32
N LEU A 40 9.68 -3.63 18.01
CA LEU A 40 10.59 -2.73 18.73
C LEU A 40 10.18 -2.61 20.19
N LEU A 41 8.89 -2.38 20.48
CA LEU A 41 8.37 -2.34 21.85
C LEU A 41 8.69 -3.63 22.61
N PHE A 42 8.49 -4.79 21.98
CA PHE A 42 8.78 -6.07 22.59
C PHE A 42 10.28 -6.27 22.87
N ILE A 43 11.14 -5.95 21.91
CA ILE A 43 12.61 -6.05 22.08
C ILE A 43 13.08 -5.15 23.23
N PHE A 44 12.67 -3.89 23.26
CA PHE A 44 13.06 -2.97 24.33
C PHE A 44 12.50 -3.40 25.69
N ALA A 45 11.27 -3.92 25.74
CA ALA A 45 10.70 -4.46 26.96
C ALA A 45 11.49 -5.67 27.47
N VAL A 46 11.89 -6.60 26.60
CA VAL A 46 12.71 -7.75 26.98
C VAL A 46 14.08 -7.30 27.48
N ILE A 47 14.76 -6.41 26.76
CA ILE A 47 16.07 -5.87 27.17
C ILE A 47 15.97 -5.22 28.54
N LEU A 48 14.96 -4.36 28.76
CA LEU A 48 14.77 -3.66 30.02
C LEU A 48 14.51 -4.65 31.17
N ASN A 49 13.62 -5.63 30.97
CA ASN A 49 13.35 -6.64 31.99
C ASN A 49 14.58 -7.51 32.29
N SER A 50 15.34 -7.94 31.28
CA SER A 50 16.57 -8.72 31.47
C SER A 50 17.63 -7.93 32.24
N VAL A 51 17.79 -6.64 31.93
CA VAL A 51 18.72 -5.75 32.63
C VAL A 51 18.34 -5.58 34.10
N VAL A 52 17.05 -5.41 34.40
CA VAL A 52 16.54 -5.28 35.77
C VAL A 52 16.69 -6.58 36.55
N LEU A 53 16.45 -7.75 35.93
CA LEU A 53 16.45 -9.04 36.63
C LEU A 53 17.85 -9.61 36.88
N ILE A 54 18.77 -9.45 35.94
CA ILE A 54 20.10 -10.08 36.03
C ILE A 54 21.06 -9.24 36.88
N ASP A 55 20.66 -8.02 37.28
CA ASP A 55 21.52 -7.10 38.05
C ASP A 55 22.90 -6.98 37.38
N VAL A 56 22.90 -6.97 36.04
CA VAL A 56 24.09 -7.04 35.17
C VAL A 56 25.12 -5.97 35.56
N PHE A 57 24.64 -4.86 36.10
CA PHE A 57 25.45 -3.74 36.54
C PHE A 57 26.21 -3.98 37.85
N ASN A 58 25.67 -4.79 38.78
CA ASN A 58 26.41 -5.24 39.96
C ASN A 58 27.61 -6.12 39.56
N LEU A 59 27.49 -6.88 38.47
CA LEU A 59 28.59 -7.66 37.90
C LEU A 59 29.64 -6.80 37.17
N LEU A 60 29.23 -5.66 36.61
CA LEU A 60 30.07 -4.74 35.82
C LEU A 60 30.67 -3.57 36.63
N GLN A 61 30.42 -3.48 37.94
CA GLN A 61 30.87 -2.38 38.82
C GLN A 61 30.51 -0.97 38.28
N ILE A 62 29.34 -0.84 37.66
CA ILE A 62 28.84 0.45 37.17
C ILE A 62 28.08 1.15 38.30
N ASP A 63 28.26 2.48 38.40
CA ASP A 63 27.63 3.32 39.44
C ASP A 63 26.08 3.22 39.39
N ASP A 64 25.46 2.85 40.51
CA ASP A 64 24.03 2.62 40.68
C ASP A 64 23.16 3.78 40.20
N LYS A 65 23.68 5.02 40.30
CA LYS A 65 22.97 6.22 39.84
C LYS A 65 22.77 6.24 38.34
N ILE A 66 23.77 5.82 37.57
CA ILE A 66 23.72 5.80 36.10
C ILE A 66 22.71 4.74 35.65
N VAL A 67 22.70 3.59 36.32
CA VAL A 67 21.77 2.48 36.08
C VAL A 67 20.33 2.92 36.30
N SER A 68 20.04 3.57 37.43
CA SER A 68 18.70 4.06 37.73
C SER A 68 18.21 5.10 36.71
N ILE A 69 19.09 5.99 36.24
CA ILE A 69 18.76 6.97 35.19
C ILE A 69 18.49 6.25 33.86
N LEU A 70 19.28 5.23 33.51
CA LEU A 70 19.13 4.49 32.25
C LEU A 70 17.83 3.67 32.22
N ILE A 71 17.47 3.02 33.32
CA ILE A 71 16.21 2.27 33.47
C ILE A 71 15.02 3.22 33.41
N GLY A 72 15.08 4.34 34.15
CA GLY A 72 14.05 5.38 34.12
C GLY A 72 13.87 5.97 32.72
N GLY A 73 14.96 6.36 32.07
CA GLY A 73 14.96 6.89 30.71
C GLY A 73 14.41 5.90 29.68
N SER A 74 14.79 4.63 29.77
CA SER A 74 14.30 3.58 28.87
C SER A 74 12.81 3.31 29.07
N SER A 75 12.31 3.39 30.31
CA SER A 75 10.88 3.24 30.63
C SER A 75 10.06 4.39 30.06
N VAL A 76 10.55 5.64 30.18
CA VAL A 76 9.91 6.82 29.56
C VAL A 76 9.93 6.71 28.04
N PHE A 77 11.05 6.28 27.45
CA PHE A 77 11.17 6.06 26.01
C PHE A 77 10.17 5.00 25.50
N LEU A 78 10.05 3.87 26.21
CA LEU A 78 9.07 2.82 25.91
C LEU A 78 7.64 3.36 25.97
N LEU A 79 7.34 4.19 26.97
CA LEU A 79 6.02 4.83 27.11
C LEU A 79 5.74 5.76 25.92
N ILE A 80 6.70 6.59 25.52
CA ILE A 80 6.58 7.47 24.35
C ILE A 80 6.34 6.64 23.08
N LEU A 81 7.12 5.58 22.88
CA LEU A 81 6.98 4.71 21.71
C LEU A 81 5.60 4.03 21.67
N SER A 82 5.10 3.60 22.84
CA SER A 82 3.76 3.02 22.98
C SER A 82 2.66 4.05 22.64
N LEU A 83 2.78 5.27 23.15
CA LEU A 83 1.85 6.37 22.84
C LEU A 83 1.87 6.74 21.35
N VAL A 84 3.05 6.82 20.73
CA VAL A 84 3.17 7.10 19.29
C VAL A 84 2.51 6.00 18.46
N SER A 85 2.73 4.72 18.82
CA SER A 85 2.09 3.57 18.16
C SER A 85 0.56 3.65 18.27
N LEU A 86 0.05 3.99 19.46
CA LEU A 86 -1.38 4.15 19.72
C LEU A 86 -1.99 5.31 18.92
N LEU A 87 -1.36 6.49 18.94
CA LEU A 87 -1.85 7.70 18.26
C LEU A 87 -1.84 7.58 16.74
N MET A 88 -0.84 6.88 16.19
CA MET A 88 -0.72 6.73 14.74
C MET A 88 -1.79 5.82 14.12
N GLY A 89 -2.35 4.89 14.92
CA GLY A 89 -3.46 4.04 14.50
C GLY A 89 -3.16 3.21 13.25
N TRP A 90 -1.91 2.75 13.06
CA TRP A 90 -1.49 2.05 11.84
C TRP A 90 -2.31 0.77 11.59
N LYS A 91 -2.66 0.03 12.66
CA LYS A 91 -3.53 -1.16 12.58
C LYS A 91 -4.91 -0.80 12.05
N GLU A 92 -5.53 0.24 12.59
CA GLU A 92 -6.86 0.70 12.18
C GLU A 92 -6.87 1.17 10.72
N LYS A 93 -5.85 1.94 10.31
CA LYS A 93 -5.69 2.37 8.91
C LYS A 93 -5.50 1.18 7.97
N ALA A 94 -4.71 0.18 8.36
CA ALA A 94 -4.54 -1.05 7.59
C ALA A 94 -5.87 -1.80 7.44
N LEU A 95 -6.65 -1.93 8.51
CA LEU A 95 -7.98 -2.57 8.48
C LEU A 95 -8.95 -1.81 7.57
N LYS A 96 -9.01 -0.48 7.64
CA LYS A 96 -9.85 0.33 6.74
C LYS A 96 -9.47 0.14 5.27
N HIS A 97 -8.17 0.13 4.96
CA HIS A 97 -7.72 -0.16 3.59
C HIS A 97 -7.98 -1.61 3.16
N ASN A 98 -7.93 -2.58 4.08
CA ASN A 98 -8.30 -3.95 3.80
C ASN A 98 -9.79 -4.06 3.45
N HIS A 99 -10.66 -3.41 4.23
CA HIS A 99 -12.10 -3.36 3.95
C HIS A 99 -12.39 -2.71 2.59
N ALA A 100 -11.73 -1.59 2.28
CA ALA A 100 -11.81 -0.97 0.95
C ALA A 100 -11.37 -1.94 -0.18
N THR A 101 -10.32 -2.73 0.06
CA THR A 101 -9.84 -3.72 -0.92
C THR A 101 -10.85 -4.83 -1.17
N ILE A 102 -11.54 -5.31 -0.13
CA ILE A 102 -12.59 -6.33 -0.24
C ILE A 102 -13.77 -5.78 -1.07
N LEU A 103 -14.26 -4.58 -0.75
CA LEU A 103 -15.34 -3.92 -1.48
C LEU A 103 -14.99 -3.70 -2.96
N LEU A 104 -13.78 -3.20 -3.24
CA LEU A 104 -13.31 -2.99 -4.60
C LEU A 104 -13.09 -4.30 -5.36
N SER A 105 -12.72 -5.39 -4.67
CA SER A 105 -12.57 -6.70 -5.28
C SER A 105 -13.92 -7.27 -5.72
N ASP A 106 -14.96 -7.15 -4.89
CA ASP A 106 -16.32 -7.53 -5.25
C ASP A 106 -16.82 -6.72 -6.46
N LEU A 107 -16.61 -5.40 -6.42
CA LEU A 107 -16.99 -4.51 -7.52
C LEU A 107 -16.25 -4.83 -8.83
N LYS A 108 -14.98 -5.22 -8.73
CA LYS A 108 -14.18 -5.66 -9.89
C LYS A 108 -14.73 -6.95 -10.51
N LEU A 109 -15.21 -7.89 -9.69
CA LEU A 109 -15.81 -9.13 -10.16
C LEU A 109 -17.12 -8.85 -10.90
N ARG A 110 -18.01 -8.02 -10.34
CA ARG A 110 -19.25 -7.58 -11.00
C ARG A 110 -18.98 -6.90 -12.35
N CYS A 111 -18.01 -5.98 -12.39
CA CYS A 111 -17.58 -5.34 -13.64
C CYS A 111 -17.00 -6.34 -14.65
N ARG A 112 -16.42 -7.46 -14.20
CA ARG A 112 -15.93 -8.52 -15.09
C ARG A 112 -17.07 -9.34 -15.66
N GLU A 113 -18.07 -9.66 -14.86
CA GLU A 113 -19.28 -10.39 -15.28
C GLU A 113 -20.02 -9.61 -16.37
N LEU A 114 -20.29 -8.32 -16.15
CA LEU A 114 -20.91 -7.41 -17.13
C LEU A 114 -20.14 -7.31 -18.46
N ARG A 115 -18.83 -7.54 -18.45
CA ARG A 115 -18.00 -7.49 -19.67
C ARG A 115 -18.06 -8.78 -20.49
N ILE A 116 -18.35 -9.90 -19.83
CA ILE A 116 -18.43 -11.22 -20.48
C ILE A 116 -19.86 -11.47 -20.97
N GLU A 117 -20.85 -10.86 -20.32
CA GLU A 117 -22.25 -11.00 -20.69
C GLU A 117 -22.51 -10.46 -22.11
N PRO A 118 -23.04 -11.30 -23.03
CA PRO A 118 -23.16 -10.95 -24.43
C PRO A 118 -24.19 -9.84 -24.69
N ASP A 119 -25.24 -9.73 -23.87
CA ASP A 119 -26.27 -8.70 -24.01
C ASP A 119 -26.93 -8.34 -22.65
N PRO A 120 -26.25 -7.56 -21.78
CA PRO A 120 -26.81 -7.14 -20.51
C PRO A 120 -27.90 -6.09 -20.71
N SER A 121 -29.03 -6.24 -20.02
CA SER A 121 -30.14 -5.28 -20.11
C SER A 121 -29.71 -3.88 -19.68
N LEU A 122 -30.26 -2.84 -20.33
CA LEU A 122 -29.93 -1.44 -20.02
C LEU A 122 -30.20 -1.09 -18.55
N GLU A 123 -31.28 -1.62 -17.97
CA GLU A 123 -31.62 -1.43 -16.55
C GLU A 123 -30.58 -2.07 -15.63
N TYR A 124 -30.09 -3.26 -15.98
CA TYR A 124 -29.04 -3.93 -15.22
C TYR A 124 -27.73 -3.13 -15.23
N ILE A 125 -27.32 -2.61 -16.39
CA ILE A 125 -26.14 -1.74 -16.52
C ILE A 125 -26.27 -0.49 -15.64
N LYS A 126 -27.41 0.20 -15.70
CA LYS A 126 -27.65 1.42 -14.90
C LYS A 126 -27.58 1.12 -13.41
N ARG A 127 -28.23 0.04 -12.97
CA ARG A 127 -28.19 -0.40 -11.58
C ARG A 127 -26.77 -0.65 -11.10
N GLU A 128 -25.94 -1.31 -11.91
CA GLU A 128 -24.55 -1.59 -11.56
C GLU A 128 -23.67 -0.33 -11.54
N ILE A 129 -23.93 0.65 -12.41
CA ILE A 129 -23.28 1.98 -12.34
C ILE A 129 -23.65 2.71 -11.05
N ASP A 130 -24.92 2.65 -10.63
CA ASP A 130 -25.35 3.27 -9.37
C ASP A 130 -24.72 2.57 -8.16
N LEU A 131 -24.65 1.24 -8.17
CA LEU A 131 -23.93 0.46 -7.16
C LEU A 131 -22.44 0.82 -7.11
N TYR A 132 -21.80 1.00 -8.27
CA TYR A 132 -20.42 1.47 -8.37
C TYR A 132 -20.23 2.82 -7.69
N ASN A 133 -21.07 3.81 -8.01
CA ASN A 133 -20.98 5.15 -7.42
C ASN A 133 -21.21 5.11 -5.91
N ASN A 134 -22.18 4.32 -5.45
CA ASN A 134 -22.47 4.14 -4.03
C ASN A 134 -21.32 3.47 -3.29
N CYS A 135 -20.70 2.45 -3.89
CA CYS A 135 -19.55 1.74 -3.31
C CYS A 135 -18.31 2.66 -3.21
N LEU A 136 -18.04 3.47 -4.24
CA LEU A 136 -16.94 4.43 -4.18
C LEU A 136 -17.14 5.52 -3.13
N ASN A 137 -18.37 6.01 -2.98
CA ASN A 137 -18.71 7.00 -1.98
C ASN A 137 -18.69 6.44 -0.55
N SER A 138 -18.94 5.13 -0.38
CA SER A 138 -18.96 4.45 0.92
C SER A 138 -17.62 3.87 1.36
N LEU A 139 -16.54 4.12 0.61
CA LEU A 139 -15.22 3.62 0.98
C LEU A 139 -14.81 4.13 2.38
N PRO A 140 -14.34 3.24 3.28
CA PRO A 140 -14.08 3.58 4.68
C PRO A 140 -12.90 4.55 4.88
N ILE A 141 -12.06 4.71 3.85
CA ILE A 141 -10.91 5.62 3.88
C ILE A 141 -10.55 6.06 2.46
N LYS A 142 -10.25 7.35 2.30
CA LYS A 142 -9.79 7.93 1.03
C LYS A 142 -8.29 7.75 0.85
N ILE A 143 -7.85 7.64 -0.40
CA ILE A 143 -6.43 7.65 -0.74
C ILE A 143 -5.89 9.07 -0.57
N PRO A 144 -4.77 9.29 0.16
CA PRO A 144 -4.17 10.62 0.27
C PRO A 144 -3.71 11.12 -1.09
N GLU A 145 -4.07 12.36 -1.45
CA GLU A 145 -3.77 12.95 -2.76
C GLU A 145 -2.26 12.97 -3.07
N ARG A 146 -1.44 13.29 -2.06
CA ARG A 146 0.03 13.28 -2.15
C ARG A 146 0.62 11.91 -2.52
N GLU A 147 -0.09 10.82 -2.23
CA GLU A 147 0.33 9.46 -2.55
C GLU A 147 -0.27 8.96 -3.85
N PHE A 148 -1.33 9.60 -4.36
CA PHE A 148 -2.07 9.15 -5.53
C PHE A 148 -1.16 8.96 -6.77
N LEU A 149 -0.35 9.97 -7.11
CA LEU A 149 0.58 9.87 -8.24
C LEU A 149 1.62 8.75 -8.06
N LYS A 150 2.14 8.59 -6.85
CA LYS A 150 3.12 7.53 -6.52
C LYS A 150 2.48 6.15 -6.66
N LEU A 151 1.25 5.98 -6.18
CA LEU A 151 0.50 4.74 -6.25
C LEU A 151 0.08 4.42 -7.69
N LYS A 152 -0.28 5.43 -8.49
CA LYS A 152 -0.54 5.29 -9.92
C LYS A 152 0.70 4.81 -10.66
N ALA A 153 1.86 5.41 -10.41
CA ALA A 153 3.14 4.98 -10.98
C ALA A 153 3.52 3.55 -10.52
N TYR A 154 3.26 3.21 -9.25
CA TYR A 154 3.44 1.86 -8.75
C TYR A 154 2.55 0.84 -9.48
N HIS A 155 1.27 1.14 -9.65
CA HIS A 155 0.34 0.29 -10.37
C HIS A 155 0.76 0.05 -11.83
N GLN A 156 1.17 1.09 -12.55
CA GLN A 156 1.68 0.94 -13.92
C GLN A 156 2.94 0.07 -13.98
N ARG A 157 3.90 0.30 -13.07
CA ARG A 157 5.10 -0.54 -12.95
C ARG A 157 4.76 -1.99 -12.65
N LYS A 158 3.77 -2.24 -11.77
CA LYS A 158 3.28 -3.59 -11.46
C LYS A 158 2.71 -4.27 -12.70
N ILE A 159 1.90 -3.58 -13.49
CA ILE A 159 1.34 -4.12 -14.74
C ILE A 159 2.46 -4.49 -15.72
N MET A 160 3.40 -3.57 -15.96
CA MET A 160 4.52 -3.81 -16.87
C MET A 160 5.40 -4.96 -16.40
N LEU A 161 5.73 -4.99 -15.10
CA LEU A 161 6.48 -6.08 -14.48
C LEU A 161 5.77 -7.42 -14.67
N SER A 162 4.45 -7.47 -14.42
CA SER A 162 3.66 -8.69 -14.64
C SER A 162 3.70 -9.13 -16.10
N LYS A 163 3.56 -8.21 -17.06
CA LYS A 163 3.62 -8.52 -18.49
C LYS A 163 4.97 -9.11 -18.89
N LYS A 164 6.07 -8.51 -18.43
CA LYS A 164 7.43 -9.00 -18.73
C LYS A 164 7.73 -10.34 -18.07
N ILE A 165 7.26 -10.56 -16.84
CA ILE A 165 7.37 -11.87 -16.17
C ILE A 165 6.65 -12.95 -16.98
N SER A 166 5.46 -12.65 -17.50
CA SER A 166 4.73 -13.59 -18.36
C SER A 166 5.41 -13.86 -19.70
N GLN A 167 6.14 -12.89 -20.26
CA GLN A 167 6.90 -13.04 -21.51
C GLN A 167 8.19 -13.85 -21.33
N TYR A 168 8.87 -13.70 -20.19
CA TYR A 168 10.17 -14.34 -19.92
C TYR A 168 10.13 -15.17 -18.63
N PRO A 169 9.40 -16.30 -18.61
CA PRO A 169 9.34 -17.17 -17.44
C PRO A 169 10.75 -17.69 -17.10
N GLY A 170 11.12 -17.65 -15.82
CA GLY A 170 12.43 -18.07 -15.33
C GLY A 170 13.49 -16.95 -15.24
N SER A 171 13.20 -15.75 -15.75
CA SER A 171 14.09 -14.60 -15.57
C SER A 171 14.04 -14.05 -14.15
N SER A 172 15.19 -13.60 -13.62
CA SER A 172 15.24 -12.96 -12.31
C SER A 172 14.42 -11.67 -12.27
N ILE A 173 13.54 -11.54 -11.28
CA ILE A 173 12.69 -10.35 -11.07
C ILE A 173 13.53 -9.07 -10.95
N PHE A 174 14.73 -9.18 -10.39
CA PHE A 174 15.65 -8.05 -10.25
C PHE A 174 16.12 -7.52 -11.61
N LEU A 175 16.51 -8.40 -12.54
CA LEU A 175 16.92 -8.00 -13.89
C LEU A 175 15.78 -7.33 -14.65
N ILE A 176 14.56 -7.88 -14.56
CA ILE A 176 13.39 -7.29 -15.21
C ILE A 176 13.12 -5.88 -14.68
N ARG A 177 13.27 -5.66 -13.37
CA ARG A 177 13.11 -4.31 -12.76
C ARG A 177 14.14 -3.31 -13.29
N ILE A 178 15.40 -3.73 -13.40
CA ILE A 178 16.47 -2.89 -13.94
C ILE A 178 16.16 -2.50 -15.38
N VAL A 179 15.82 -3.48 -16.23
CA VAL A 179 15.49 -3.23 -17.65
C VAL A 179 14.32 -2.27 -17.77
N LEU A 180 13.23 -2.47 -17.02
CA LEU A 180 12.08 -1.57 -17.03
C LEU A 180 12.42 -0.14 -16.59
N TRP A 181 13.35 0.01 -15.64
CA TRP A 181 13.81 1.32 -15.19
C TRP A 181 14.58 2.05 -16.30
N PHE A 182 15.49 1.35 -16.99
CA PHE A 182 16.23 1.92 -18.12
C PHE A 182 15.30 2.26 -19.30
N GLU A 183 14.37 1.38 -19.67
CA GLU A 183 13.40 1.62 -20.75
C GLU A 183 12.57 2.88 -20.48
N GLY A 184 12.01 3.02 -19.27
CA GLY A 184 11.21 4.20 -18.91
C GLY A 184 12.00 5.51 -18.92
N ASN A 185 13.26 5.49 -18.48
CA ASN A 185 14.13 6.68 -18.53
C ASN A 185 14.55 7.03 -19.97
N LEU A 186 14.83 6.03 -20.81
CA LEU A 186 15.20 6.25 -22.20
C LEU A 186 14.04 6.83 -23.01
N GLU A 187 12.82 6.30 -22.83
CA GLU A 187 11.61 6.83 -23.47
C GLU A 187 11.33 8.29 -23.06
N LEU A 188 11.52 8.61 -21.79
CA LEU A 188 11.40 9.97 -21.29
C LEU A 188 12.41 10.91 -21.96
N LEU A 189 13.68 10.49 -22.08
CA LEU A 189 14.72 11.27 -22.76
C LEU A 189 14.42 11.48 -24.25
N LYS A 190 13.90 10.47 -24.95
CA LYS A 190 13.47 10.60 -26.36
C LYS A 190 12.34 11.62 -26.50
N CYS A 191 11.33 11.56 -25.63
CA CYS A 191 10.22 12.51 -25.62
C CYS A 191 10.68 13.97 -25.39
N PHE A 192 11.67 14.18 -24.51
CA PHE A 192 12.27 15.50 -24.32
C PHE A 192 13.06 15.97 -25.55
N LYS A 193 13.82 15.08 -26.20
CA LYS A 193 14.58 15.40 -27.41
C LYS A 193 13.68 15.77 -28.59
N GLU A 194 12.55 15.10 -28.76
CA GLU A 194 11.57 15.38 -29.82
C GLU A 194 10.82 16.70 -29.60
N ARG A 195 10.55 17.07 -28.34
CA ARG A 195 9.92 18.36 -28.01
C ARG A 195 10.86 19.55 -28.02
N GLY A 196 12.16 19.33 -27.78
CA GLY A 196 13.18 20.38 -27.79
C GLY A 196 13.83 20.63 -29.15
N GLY A 197 13.44 19.90 -30.21
CA GLY A 197 13.94 20.07 -31.58
C GLY A 197 12.97 20.77 -32.52
N GLY A 198 11.96 21.46 -31.99
CA GLY A 198 10.89 22.13 -32.74
C GLY A 198 10.83 23.65 -32.52
N ASP A 199 11.94 24.27 -32.11
CA ASP A 199 12.12 25.73 -32.06
C ASP A 199 13.09 26.18 -33.17
#